data_AF-A0A9W6YXF9-F1
#
_entry.id   AF-A0A9W6YXF9-F1
#
_cell.length_a   1.000
_cell.length_b   1.000
_cell.length_c   1.000
_cell.angle_alpha   90.00
_cell.angle_beta   90.00
_cell.angle_gamma   90.00
#
_symmetry.space_group_name_H-M   'P 1'
#
loop_
_entity.id
_entity.type
_entity.pdbx_description
1 polymer ?
#
loop_
_entity_poly.entity_id
_entity_poly.type
_entity_poly.pdbx_seq_one_letter_code
_entity_poly.pdbx_strand_id
1 'polypeptide(L)'
;MTQLNHTPTQSFADTSFFIKLSQLKLDVLKLDQSQRAIYGFYNYRTLGKAQASSLTLNENSYDDLETYTSKLPFGVNFVSPGHLQNVNTLEEFKKTDKLKFLKDSGDLVC
;
A
#
# COMPACT_ATOMS: atom_id res chain seq x y z
N MET A 1 -17.71 -28.71 -14.65
CA MET A 1 -16.83 -27.55 -14.88
C MET A 1 -16.43 -26.99 -13.54
N THR A 2 -15.13 -26.89 -13.25
CA THR A 2 -14.64 -26.32 -11.99
C THR A 2 -14.38 -24.84 -12.20
N GLN A 3 -15.01 -23.98 -11.39
CA GLN A 3 -14.82 -22.53 -11.43
C GLN A 3 -13.46 -22.17 -10.82
N LEU A 4 -12.69 -21.30 -11.48
CA LEU A 4 -11.46 -20.75 -10.93
C LEU A 4 -11.81 -19.74 -9.82
N ASN A 5 -11.23 -19.93 -8.64
CA ASN A 5 -11.41 -19.04 -7.50
C ASN A 5 -10.11 -18.27 -7.23
N HIS A 6 -10.22 -17.05 -6.70
CA HIS A 6 -9.10 -16.18 -6.35
C HIS A 6 -9.05 -15.92 -4.85
N THR A 7 -7.86 -15.67 -4.32
CA THR A 7 -7.65 -15.28 -2.91
C THR A 7 -7.09 -13.86 -2.86
N PRO A 8 -7.67 -12.95 -2.06
CA PRO A 8 -7.18 -11.59 -1.94
C PRO A 8 -5.85 -11.54 -1.16
N THR A 9 -5.05 -10.51 -1.45
CA THR A 9 -3.91 -10.11 -0.61
C THR A 9 -4.40 -9.50 0.70
N GLN A 10 -3.62 -9.68 1.77
CA GLN A 10 -3.78 -8.95 3.02
C GLN A 10 -2.69 -7.88 3.19
N SER A 11 -3.05 -6.63 3.48
CA SER A 11 -2.06 -5.60 3.84
C SER A 11 -1.65 -5.71 5.32
N PHE A 12 -0.37 -5.53 5.60
CA PHE A 12 0.19 -5.38 6.94
C PHE A 12 1.00 -4.08 7.01
N ALA A 13 0.36 -3.03 7.54
CA ALA A 13 1.03 -1.77 7.85
C ALA A 13 1.43 -1.76 9.33
N ASP A 14 2.73 -1.69 9.62
CA ASP A 14 3.20 -1.63 11.00
C ASP A 14 3.05 -0.22 11.60
N THR A 15 3.37 -0.08 12.88
CA THR A 15 3.28 1.20 13.59
C THR A 15 4.16 2.29 12.97
N SER A 16 5.33 1.93 12.42
CA SER A 16 6.25 2.88 11.80
C SER A 16 5.66 3.55 10.56
N PHE A 17 4.84 2.82 9.79
CA PHE A 17 4.10 3.37 8.66
C PHE A 17 3.20 4.55 9.09
N PHE A 18 2.42 4.36 10.16
CA PHE A 18 1.49 5.39 10.65
C PHE A 18 2.20 6.55 11.35
N ILE A 19 3.31 6.29 12.04
CA ILE A 19 4.15 7.35 12.62
C ILE A 19 4.68 8.25 11.49
N LYS A 20 5.24 7.65 10.44
CA LYS A 20 5.76 8.40 9.29
C LYS A 20 4.66 9.15 8.55
N LEU A 21 3.49 8.53 8.36
CA LEU A 21 2.32 9.20 7.78
C LEU A 21 1.93 10.45 8.58
N SER A 22 1.92 10.33 9.91
CA SER A 22 1.54 11.44 10.80
C SER A 22 2.54 12.59 10.70
N GLN A 23 3.84 12.29 10.66
CA GLN A 23 4.89 13.29 10.42
C GLN A 23 4.70 13.99 9.07
N LEU A 24 4.56 13.22 7.99
CA LEU A 24 4.32 13.76 6.65
C LEU A 24 3.04 14.60 6.58
N LYS A 25 2.00 14.22 7.32
CA LYS A 25 0.73 14.94 7.38
C LYS A 25 0.89 16.33 8.00
N LEU A 26 1.63 16.41 9.10
CA LEU A 26 1.89 17.66 9.83
C LEU A 26 2.86 18.57 9.07
N ASP A 27 3.93 17.99 8.54
CA ASP A 27 5.08 18.77 8.05
C ASP A 27 4.93 19.16 6.57
N VAL A 28 4.37 18.28 5.74
CA VAL A 28 4.42 18.41 4.27
C VAL A 28 3.03 18.54 3.66
N LEU A 29 2.12 17.62 3.98
CA LEU A 29 0.82 17.53 3.32
C LEU A 29 -0.12 18.65 3.77
N LYS A 30 -0.22 18.93 5.07
CA LYS A 30 -1.17 19.93 5.63
C LYS A 30 -2.60 19.69 5.12
N LEU A 31 -3.03 20.45 4.11
CA LEU A 31 -4.35 20.35 3.47
C LEU A 31 -4.32 19.61 2.13
N ASP A 32 -3.15 19.30 1.60
CA ASP A 32 -2.98 18.54 0.37
C ASP A 32 -3.54 17.12 0.52
N GLN A 33 -4.40 16.78 -0.44
CA GLN A 33 -5.03 15.47 -0.57
C GLN A 33 -4.60 14.79 -1.86
N SER A 34 -3.50 15.21 -2.50
CA SER A 34 -2.99 14.50 -3.66
C SER A 34 -2.60 13.07 -3.29
N GLN A 35 -2.76 12.15 -4.24
CA GLN A 35 -2.21 10.81 -4.08
C GLN A 35 -0.70 10.87 -3.94
N ARG A 36 -0.16 9.99 -3.09
CA ARG A 36 1.30 9.81 -2.94
C ARG A 36 1.70 8.41 -3.32
N ALA A 37 2.78 8.31 -4.09
CA ALA A 37 3.42 7.03 -4.33
C ALA A 37 3.86 6.42 -3.00
N ILE A 38 3.57 5.15 -2.82
CA ILE A 38 4.09 4.33 -1.74
C ILE A 38 4.57 3.00 -2.29
N TYR A 39 5.48 2.36 -1.58
CA TYR A 39 6.01 1.06 -1.95
C TYR A 39 5.80 0.06 -0.82
N GLY A 40 5.27 -1.11 -1.17
CA GLY A 40 5.20 -2.26 -0.26
C GLY A 40 5.99 -3.41 -0.83
N PHE A 41 6.12 -4.48 -0.05
CA PHE A 41 6.74 -5.70 -0.54
C PHE A 41 5.99 -6.95 -0.10
N TYR A 42 6.07 -7.99 -0.92
CA TYR A 42 5.68 -9.34 -0.57
C TYR A 42 6.93 -10.17 -0.33
N ASN A 43 7.02 -10.83 0.84
CA ASN A 43 8.03 -11.85 1.07
C ASN A 43 7.51 -13.20 0.60
N TYR A 44 7.98 -13.66 -0.55
CA TYR A 44 7.53 -14.93 -1.16
C TYR A 44 8.23 -16.16 -0.58
N ARG A 45 9.27 -16.01 0.24
CA ARG A 45 9.93 -17.14 0.91
C ARG A 45 9.22 -17.58 2.18
N THR A 46 8.51 -16.67 2.83
CA THR A 46 7.77 -16.95 4.08
C THR A 46 6.33 -17.38 3.84
N LEU A 47 5.88 -17.39 2.58
CA LEU A 47 4.52 -17.74 2.19
C LEU A 47 4.28 -19.26 2.29
N GLY A 48 3.51 -19.69 3.29
CA GLY A 48 3.04 -21.07 3.41
C GLY A 48 2.04 -21.45 2.32
N LYS A 49 1.92 -22.74 1.99
CA LYS A 49 1.06 -23.28 0.90
C LYS A 49 -0.43 -22.88 0.95
N ALA A 50 -0.93 -22.43 2.10
CA ALA A 50 -2.32 -22.03 2.31
C ALA A 50 -2.47 -20.63 2.93
N GLN A 51 -1.40 -19.84 2.96
CA GLN A 51 -1.42 -18.49 3.52
C GLN A 51 -1.67 -17.47 2.41
N ALA A 52 -2.57 -16.52 2.66
CA ALA A 52 -2.76 -15.38 1.77
C ALA A 52 -1.46 -14.57 1.68
N SER A 53 -1.15 -14.03 0.50
CA SER A 53 -0.02 -13.12 0.33
C SER A 53 -0.19 -11.89 1.20
N SER A 54 0.88 -11.47 1.88
CA SER A 54 0.86 -10.27 2.73
C SER A 54 1.71 -9.17 2.11
N LEU A 55 1.07 -8.02 1.84
CA LEU A 55 1.73 -6.80 1.42
C LEU A 55 2.18 -6.04 2.67
N THR A 56 3.49 -6.01 2.92
CA THR A 56 4.08 -5.34 4.08
C THR A 56 4.37 -3.87 3.76
N LEU A 57 4.01 -2.98 4.70
CA LEU A 57 4.21 -1.53 4.65
C LEU A 57 4.84 -1.05 5.97
N ASN A 58 5.84 -0.17 5.88
CA ASN A 58 6.56 0.40 7.02
C ASN A 58 6.99 1.86 6.72
N GLU A 59 7.78 2.48 7.59
CA GLU A 59 8.25 3.86 7.39
C GLU A 59 8.98 4.11 6.06
N ASN A 60 9.68 3.11 5.51
CA ASN A 60 10.40 3.24 4.24
C ASN A 60 9.45 3.21 3.04
N SER A 61 8.18 2.81 3.22
CA SER A 61 7.18 2.81 2.14
C SER A 61 6.96 4.17 1.51
N TYR A 62 7.42 5.25 2.14
CA TYR A 62 7.34 6.63 1.65
C TYR A 62 8.60 7.12 0.93
N ASP A 63 9.66 6.30 0.85
CA ASP A 63 10.88 6.62 0.10
C ASP A 63 10.65 6.53 -1.41
N ASP A 64 11.58 7.03 -2.21
CA ASP A 64 11.62 6.73 -3.64
C ASP A 64 11.95 5.25 -3.91
N LEU A 65 11.62 4.76 -5.11
CA LEU A 65 11.76 3.34 -5.47
C LEU A 65 13.19 2.81 -5.35
N GLU A 66 14.20 3.62 -5.69
CA GLU A 66 15.60 3.22 -5.66
C GLU A 66 16.06 3.04 -4.22
N THR A 67 15.83 4.05 -3.39
CA THR A 67 16.12 4.01 -1.95
C THR A 67 15.37 2.86 -1.28
N TYR A 68 14.07 2.70 -1.55
CA TYR A 68 13.25 1.64 -0.98
C TYR A 68 13.79 0.25 -1.31
N THR A 69 14.11 0.02 -2.59
CA THR A 69 14.60 -1.28 -3.08
C THR A 69 15.97 -1.61 -2.50
N SER A 70 16.85 -0.61 -2.34
CA SER A 70 18.20 -0.78 -1.77
C SER A 70 18.19 -1.28 -0.31
N LYS A 71 17.10 -0.99 0.43
CA LYS A 71 16.93 -1.38 1.85
C LYS A 71 16.36 -2.79 2.02
N LEU A 72 15.83 -3.41 0.96
CA LEU A 72 15.22 -4.72 1.04
C LEU A 72 16.24 -5.86 0.83
N PRO A 73 16.09 -6.99 1.54
CA PRO A 73 16.91 -8.17 1.28
C PRO A 73 16.78 -8.64 -0.17
N PHE A 74 17.92 -8.91 -0.81
CA PHE A 74 17.99 -9.34 -2.21
C PHE A 74 17.41 -10.74 -2.43
N GLY A 75 16.63 -10.92 -3.50
CA GLY A 75 16.19 -12.24 -3.98
C GLY A 75 15.18 -12.96 -3.07
N VAL A 76 14.47 -12.23 -2.21
CA VAL A 76 13.41 -12.78 -1.34
C VAL A 76 12.12 -11.96 -1.32
N ASN A 77 12.13 -10.75 -1.91
CA ASN A 77 11.02 -9.81 -1.87
C ASN A 77 10.56 -9.44 -3.28
N PHE A 78 9.25 -9.30 -3.46
CA PHE A 78 8.64 -8.69 -4.64
C PHE A 78 8.13 -7.30 -4.26
N VAL A 79 8.71 -6.24 -4.83
CA VAL A 79 8.30 -4.86 -4.60
C VAL A 79 7.00 -4.56 -5.35
N SER A 80 6.03 -4.00 -4.65
CA SER A 80 4.75 -3.58 -5.22
C SER A 80 4.61 -2.06 -5.11
N PRO A 81 4.65 -1.32 -6.22
CA PRO A 81 4.30 0.10 -6.22
C PRO A 81 2.80 0.28 -5.97
N GLY A 82 2.43 1.42 -5.36
CA GLY A 82 1.05 1.76 -5.09
C GLY A 82 0.87 3.25 -4.79
N HIS A 83 -0.37 3.63 -4.48
CA HIS A 83 -0.72 5.00 -4.16
C HIS A 83 -1.50 5.07 -2.85
N LEU A 84 -1.19 6.07 -2.03
CA LEU A 84 -1.90 6.40 -0.80
C LEU A 84 -2.73 7.67 -1.01
N GLN A 85 -4.03 7.57 -0.77
CA GLN A 85 -4.95 8.70 -0.71
C GLN A 85 -5.27 9.00 0.76
N ASN A 86 -4.68 10.07 1.33
CA ASN A 86 -5.05 10.56 2.65
C ASN A 86 -6.07 11.69 2.52
N VAL A 87 -7.17 11.60 3.25
CA VAL A 87 -8.16 12.68 3.40
C VAL A 87 -7.99 13.36 4.75
N ASN A 88 -8.49 14.58 4.89
CA ASN A 88 -8.24 15.40 6.07
C ASN A 88 -9.29 15.18 7.15
N THR A 89 -10.52 14.86 6.75
CA THR A 89 -11.63 14.63 7.69
C THR A 89 -12.13 13.19 7.65
N LEU A 90 -12.68 12.74 8.79
CA LEU A 90 -13.33 11.44 8.87
C LEU A 90 -14.59 11.41 8.00
N GLU A 91 -15.27 12.53 7.87
CA GLU A 91 -16.47 12.70 7.07
C GLU A 91 -16.17 12.52 5.58
N GLU A 92 -15.08 13.09 5.07
CA GLU A 92 -14.60 12.85 3.70
C GLU A 92 -14.29 11.37 3.48
N PHE A 93 -13.60 10.72 4.43
CA PHE A 93 -13.30 9.29 4.33
C PHE A 93 -14.57 8.44 4.26
N LYS A 94 -15.58 8.77 5.07
CA LYS A 94 -16.87 8.07 5.08
C LYS A 94 -17.69 8.32 3.81
N LYS A 95 -17.62 9.53 3.25
CA LYS A 95 -18.33 9.91 2.01
C LYS A 95 -17.65 9.43 0.74
N THR A 96 -16.39 8.98 0.82
CA THR A 96 -15.66 8.46 -0.33
C THR A 96 -16.39 7.26 -0.93
N ASP A 97 -16.74 7.33 -2.21
CA ASP A 97 -17.25 6.19 -2.96
C ASP A 97 -16.11 5.19 -3.22
N LYS A 98 -16.02 4.19 -2.34
CA LYS A 98 -14.97 3.17 -2.35
C LYS A 98 -15.02 2.30 -3.60
N LEU A 99 -16.21 2.05 -4.16
CA LEU A 99 -16.35 1.24 -5.36
C LEU A 99 -15.85 1.98 -6.58
N LYS A 100 -16.23 3.26 -6.72
CA LYS A 100 -15.69 4.12 -7.76
C LYS A 100 -14.19 4.29 -7.62
N PHE A 101 -13.69 4.56 -6.42
CA PHE A 101 -12.25 4.69 -6.16
C PHE A 101 -11.46 3.43 -6.58
N LEU A 102 -11.97 2.24 -6.23
CA LEU A 102 -11.34 0.98 -6.60
C LEU A 102 -11.40 0.74 -8.12
N LYS A 103 -12.53 1.05 -8.76
CA LYS A 103 -12.69 0.91 -10.21
C LYS A 103 -11.74 1.84 -10.98
N ASP A 104 -11.72 3.11 -10.61
CA ASP A 104 -10.83 4.12 -11.20
C ASP A 104 -9.35 3.68 -11.03
N SER A 105 -8.99 3.09 -9.89
CA SER A 105 -7.64 2.54 -9.67
C SER A 105 -7.34 1.32 -10.54
N GLY A 106 -8.32 0.44 -10.75
CA GLY A 106 -8.18 -0.73 -11.63
C GLY A 106 -8.01 -0.34 -13.10
N ASP A 107 -8.75 0.67 -13.56
CA ASP A 107 -8.67 1.18 -14.94
C ASP A 107 -7.31 1.83 -15.25
N LEU A 108 -6.51 2.21 -14.24
CA LEU A 108 -5.14 2.72 -14.41
C LEU A 108 -4.07 1.62 -14.56
N VAL A 109 -4.38 0.39 -14.17
CA VAL A 109 -3.43 -0.74 -14.12
C VAL A 109 -3.73 -1.80 -15.19
N CYS A 110 -4.96 -1.82 -15.72
CA CYS A 110 -5.42 -2.74 -16.77
C CYS A 110 -5.24 -2.18 -18.19
#